data_AF-A0A955ZJR4-F1
#
_entry.id   AF-A0A955ZJR4-F1
#
_cell.length_a   1.000
_cell.length_b   1.000
_cell.length_c   1.000
_cell.angle_alpha   90.00
_cell.angle_beta   90.00
_cell.angle_gamma   90.00
#
_symmetry.space_group_name_H-M   'P 1'
#
loop_
_entity.id
_entity.type
_entity.pdbx_description
1 polymer ?
#
loop_
_entity_poly.entity_id
_entity_poly.type
_entity_poly.pdbx_seq_one_letter_code
_entity_poly.pdbx_strand_id
1 'polypeptide(L)'
;MFWRLFESIHGHLGVLTVAALVHPALLLRQGKPLTRRNRWAVGLSTAFTLAVYGTGIAMYGAYRALVKRHLFTDSVRAGLMFETKEHVAVVVVGLALGAAIAAFVAPKQATAVRRVAALFFAFAALAALCVVVLGTQVASVRSF
;
A
#
# COMPACT_ATOMS: atom_id res chain seq x y z
N MET A 1 7.19 19.70 15.12
CA MET A 1 7.87 19.76 13.81
C MET A 1 8.27 18.39 13.27
N PHE A 2 8.96 17.55 14.07
CA PHE A 2 9.37 16.20 13.68
C PHE A 2 8.23 15.31 13.14
N TRP A 3 7.09 15.23 13.85
CA TRP A 3 5.94 14.41 13.44
C TRP A 3 5.31 14.82 12.10
N ARG A 4 5.29 16.12 11.78
CA ARG A 4 4.79 16.63 10.49
C ARG A 4 5.67 16.20 9.33
N LEU A 5 6.99 16.20 9.53
CA LEU A 5 7.93 15.73 8.53
C LEU A 5 7.72 14.23 8.25
N PHE A 6 7.56 13.42 9.29
CA PHE A 6 7.29 11.99 9.15
C PHE A 6 5.95 11.71 8.43
N GLU A 7 4.89 12.44 8.77
CA GLU A 7 3.61 12.35 8.07
C GLU A 7 3.74 12.70 6.59
N SER A 8 4.44 13.79 6.27
CA SER A 8 4.70 14.20 4.89
C SER A 8 5.49 13.12 4.14
N ILE A 9 6.60 12.63 4.71
CA ILE A 9 7.40 11.56 4.10
C ILE A 9 6.56 10.31 3.88
N HIS A 10 5.79 9.87 4.89
CA HIS A 10 4.91 8.71 4.78
C HIS A 10 3.87 8.88 3.66
N GLY A 11 3.28 10.06 3.52
CA GLY A 11 2.36 10.38 2.43
C GLY A 11 3.00 10.23 1.04
N HIS A 12 4.21 10.76 0.85
CA HIS A 12 4.96 10.62 -0.41
C HIS A 12 5.34 9.16 -0.68
N LEU A 13 5.75 8.42 0.35
CA LEU A 13 6.02 6.99 0.25
C LEU A 13 4.77 6.19 -0.15
N GLY A 14 3.58 6.61 0.29
CA GLY A 14 2.30 6.06 -0.15
C GLY A 14 2.09 6.21 -1.66
N VAL A 15 2.39 7.39 -2.23
CA VAL A 15 2.34 7.63 -3.69
C VAL A 15 3.32 6.72 -4.42
N LEU A 16 4.56 6.63 -3.94
CA LEU A 16 5.58 5.75 -4.52
C LEU A 16 5.19 4.27 -4.45
N THR A 17 4.43 3.87 -3.43
CA THR A 17 3.93 2.50 -3.29
C THR A 17 2.99 2.13 -4.43
N VAL A 18 2.14 3.05 -4.89
CA VAL A 18 1.27 2.84 -6.06
C VAL A 18 2.12 2.48 -7.28
N ALA A 19 3.13 3.31 -7.59
CA ALA A 19 4.03 3.06 -8.72
C ALA A 19 4.82 1.74 -8.57
N ALA A 20 5.30 1.46 -7.36
CA ALA A 20 6.03 0.24 -7.04
C ALA A 20 5.19 -1.02 -7.27
N LEU A 21 3.89 -0.99 -6.99
CA LEU A 21 2.95 -2.12 -7.16
C LEU A 21 2.49 -2.31 -8.62
N VAL A 22 2.42 -1.24 -9.42
CA VAL A 22 2.10 -1.33 -10.86
C VAL A 22 3.16 -2.13 -11.62
N HIS A 23 4.43 -1.95 -11.29
CA HIS A 23 5.54 -2.61 -11.98
C HIS A 23 5.43 -4.16 -11.97
N PRO A 24 5.31 -4.86 -10.82
CA PRO A 24 5.12 -6.31 -10.81
C PRO A 24 3.79 -6.75 -11.44
N ALA A 25 2.73 -5.93 -11.40
CA ALA A 25 1.47 -6.23 -12.11
C ALA A 25 1.70 -6.32 -13.63
N LEU A 26 2.40 -5.35 -14.22
CA LEU A 26 2.71 -5.35 -15.65
C LEU A 26 3.65 -6.50 -16.02
N LEU A 27 4.66 -6.75 -15.18
CA LEU A 27 5.66 -7.80 -15.38
C LEU A 27 5.01 -9.19 -15.40
N LEU A 28 4.13 -9.46 -14.44
CA LEU A 28 3.52 -10.77 -14.25
C LEU A 28 2.34 -11.05 -15.20
N ARG A 29 1.78 -10.01 -15.83
CA ARG A 29 0.62 -10.12 -16.75
C ARG A 29 0.84 -11.11 -17.90
N GLN A 30 2.09 -11.26 -18.36
CA GLN A 30 2.40 -12.21 -19.43
C GLN A 30 2.41 -13.68 -18.96
N GLY A 31 2.45 -13.91 -17.64
CA GLY A 31 2.47 -15.24 -17.04
C GLY A 31 3.79 -16.02 -17.26
N LYS A 32 4.83 -15.34 -17.74
CA LYS A 32 6.15 -15.92 -17.98
C LYS A 32 6.86 -16.27 -16.67
N PRO A 33 7.73 -17.30 -16.65
CA PRO A 33 8.58 -17.58 -15.49
C PRO A 33 9.41 -16.36 -15.07
N LEU A 34 9.62 -16.19 -13.77
CA LEU A 34 10.41 -15.07 -13.25
C LEU A 34 11.89 -15.26 -13.56
N THR A 35 12.48 -14.31 -14.28
CA THR A 35 13.93 -14.15 -14.38
C THR A 35 14.50 -13.65 -13.05
N ARG A 36 15.83 -13.73 -12.85
CA ARG A 36 16.49 -13.21 -11.64
C ARG A 36 16.20 -11.72 -11.39
N ARG A 37 16.13 -10.92 -12.45
CA ARG A 37 15.79 -9.48 -12.38
C ARG A 37 14.33 -9.28 -11.96
N ASN A 38 13.42 -10.06 -12.54
CA ASN A 38 12.00 -9.97 -12.22
C ASN A 38 11.71 -10.39 -10.77
N ARG A 39 12.45 -11.38 -10.25
CA ARG A 39 12.39 -11.76 -8.82
C ARG A 39 12.74 -10.58 -7.91
N TRP A 40 13.81 -9.86 -8.22
CA TRP A 40 14.18 -8.65 -7.46
C TRP A 40 13.11 -7.57 -7.57
N ALA A 41 12.53 -7.34 -8.75
CA ALA A 41 11.47 -6.36 -8.90
C ALA A 41 10.24 -6.68 -8.03
N VAL A 42 9.76 -7.92 -8.06
CA VAL A 42 8.63 -8.36 -7.21
C VAL A 42 8.99 -8.25 -5.73
N GLY A 43 10.17 -8.72 -5.34
CA GLY A 43 10.63 -8.71 -3.95
C GLY A 43 10.80 -7.31 -3.39
N LEU A 44 11.47 -6.41 -4.12
CA LEU A 44 11.72 -5.02 -3.70
C LEU A 44 10.42 -4.21 -3.64
N SER A 45 9.52 -4.34 -4.63
CA SER A 45 8.21 -3.67 -4.57
C SER A 45 7.41 -4.10 -3.34
N THR A 46 7.42 -5.40 -3.03
CA THR A 46 6.71 -5.95 -1.87
C THR A 46 7.36 -5.50 -0.57
N ALA A 47 8.68 -5.60 -0.45
CA ALA A 47 9.42 -5.16 0.73
C ALA A 47 9.26 -3.66 0.98
N PHE A 48 9.29 -2.84 -0.07
CA PHE A 48 9.01 -1.41 0.02
C PHE A 48 7.59 -1.16 0.52
N THR A 49 6.58 -1.82 -0.05
CA THR A 49 5.18 -1.71 0.39
C THR A 49 5.02 -2.07 1.88
N LEU A 50 5.66 -3.15 2.33
CA LEU A 50 5.66 -3.56 3.73
C LEU A 50 6.37 -2.55 4.63
N ALA A 51 7.50 -2.00 4.19
CA ALA A 51 8.22 -0.98 4.93
C ALA A 51 7.36 0.30 5.10
N VAL A 52 6.72 0.77 4.02
CA VAL A 52 5.81 1.93 4.09
C VAL A 52 4.65 1.66 5.05
N TYR A 53 4.01 0.50 4.96
CA TYR A 53 2.97 0.12 5.92
C TYR A 53 3.50 0.07 7.36
N GLY A 54 4.70 -0.49 7.57
CA GLY A 54 5.37 -0.55 8.86
C GLY A 54 5.65 0.83 9.45
N THR A 55 6.04 1.82 8.63
CA THR A 55 6.18 3.22 9.09
C THR A 55 4.84 3.80 9.55
N GLY A 56 3.75 3.47 8.86
CA GLY A 56 2.40 3.83 9.28
C GLY A 56 2.04 3.26 10.66
N ILE A 57 2.32 1.96 10.88
CA ILE A 57 2.12 1.32 12.20
C ILE A 57 2.96 2.00 13.29
N ALA A 58 4.24 2.28 13.02
CA ALA A 58 5.12 2.89 14.00
C ALA A 58 4.63 4.27 14.46
N MET A 59 3.98 5.02 13.57
CA MET A 59 3.37 6.32 13.88
C MET A 59 1.96 6.20 14.48
N TYR A 60 1.28 5.08 14.26
CA TYR A 60 -0.16 4.93 14.42
C TYR A 60 -0.67 5.26 15.82
N GLY A 61 -0.03 4.74 16.87
CA GLY A 61 -0.51 4.93 18.25
C GLY A 61 -0.60 6.40 18.65
N ALA A 62 0.51 7.14 18.48
CA ALA A 62 0.58 8.56 18.79
C ALA A 62 -0.29 9.41 17.85
N TYR A 63 -0.24 9.11 16.54
CA TYR A 63 -1.03 9.79 15.52
C TYR A 63 -2.53 9.70 15.83
N ARG A 64 -3.03 8.48 16.05
CA ARG A 64 -4.45 8.20 16.27
C ARG A 64 -4.97 8.82 17.56
N ALA A 65 -4.20 8.78 18.64
CA ALA A 65 -4.59 9.38 19.92
C ALA A 65 -4.85 10.90 19.80
N LEU A 66 -4.04 11.59 18.99
CA LEU A 66 -4.12 13.03 18.81
C LEU A 66 -5.13 13.43 17.72
N VAL A 67 -5.18 12.72 16.60
CA VAL A 67 -5.95 13.15 15.42
C VAL A 67 -7.38 12.64 15.43
N LYS A 68 -7.61 11.38 15.83
CA LYS A 68 -8.90 10.71 15.62
C LYS A 68 -10.05 11.45 16.30
N ARG A 69 -9.93 11.75 17.59
CA ARG A 69 -11.01 12.41 18.35
C ARG A 69 -11.40 13.75 17.72
N HIS A 70 -10.40 14.55 17.36
CA HIS A 70 -10.60 15.85 16.72
C HIS A 70 -11.23 15.74 15.33
N LEU A 71 -10.81 14.76 14.52
CA LEU A 71 -11.45 14.52 13.22
C LEU A 71 -12.94 14.22 13.38
N PHE A 72 -13.33 13.39 14.36
CA PHE A 72 -14.74 13.07 14.59
C PHE A 72 -15.56 14.24 15.15
N THR A 73 -14.95 15.14 15.93
CA THR A 73 -15.63 16.37 16.39
C THR A 73 -15.78 17.39 15.27
N ASP A 74 -14.77 17.52 14.40
CA ASP A 74 -14.76 18.52 13.32
C ASP A 74 -15.57 18.05 12.10
N SER A 75 -15.46 16.77 11.74
CA SER A 75 -16.16 16.16 10.61
C SER A 75 -16.20 14.63 10.72
N VAL A 76 -17.37 14.08 11.05
CA VAL A 76 -17.59 12.62 11.11
C VAL A 76 -17.15 11.93 9.82
N ARG A 77 -17.38 12.57 8.66
CA ARG A 77 -16.96 12.04 7.35
C ARG A 77 -15.44 11.90 7.27
N ALA A 78 -14.67 12.89 7.73
CA ALA A 78 -13.21 12.82 7.75
C ALA A 78 -12.72 11.73 8.72
N GLY A 79 -13.35 11.60 9.89
CA GLY A 79 -13.09 10.52 10.83
C GLY A 79 -13.31 9.12 10.22
N LEU A 80 -14.40 8.92 9.47
CA LEU A 80 -14.67 7.66 8.78
C LEU A 80 -13.70 7.38 7.63
N MET A 81 -13.31 8.41 6.86
CA MET A 81 -12.27 8.27 5.83
C MET A 81 -10.92 7.87 6.45
N PHE A 82 -10.60 8.43 7.61
CA PHE A 82 -9.40 8.11 8.37
C PHE A 82 -9.37 6.64 8.82
N GLU A 83 -10.48 6.10 9.33
CA GLU A 83 -10.55 4.66 9.65
C GLU A 83 -10.50 3.79 8.39
N THR A 84 -11.20 4.21 7.32
CA THR A 84 -11.32 3.42 6.09
C THR A 84 -9.97 3.24 5.42
N LYS A 85 -9.17 4.30 5.30
CA LYS A 85 -7.83 4.20 4.67
C LYS A 85 -6.93 3.19 5.38
N GLU A 86 -7.09 3.00 6.68
CA GLU A 86 -6.26 2.09 7.47
C GLU A 86 -6.61 0.63 7.16
N HIS A 87 -7.89 0.30 7.10
CA HIS A 87 -8.34 -1.03 6.70
C HIS A 87 -7.95 -1.34 5.25
N VAL A 88 -8.10 -0.36 4.35
CA VAL A 88 -7.67 -0.53 2.95
C VAL A 88 -6.15 -0.73 2.86
N ALA A 89 -5.35 -0.07 3.70
CA ALA A 89 -3.90 -0.30 3.75
C ALA A 89 -3.55 -1.75 4.16
N VAL A 90 -4.31 -2.36 5.08
CA VAL A 90 -4.16 -3.80 5.40
C VAL A 90 -4.45 -4.67 4.17
N VAL A 91 -5.49 -4.34 3.41
CA VAL A 91 -5.84 -5.05 2.17
C VAL A 91 -4.70 -4.95 1.14
N VAL A 92 -4.10 -3.76 0.97
CA VAL A 92 -2.94 -3.56 0.09
C VAL A 92 -1.81 -4.53 0.46
N VAL A 93 -1.46 -4.61 1.74
CA VAL A 93 -0.41 -5.51 2.23
C VAL A 93 -0.76 -6.98 1.99
N GLY A 94 -1.99 -7.40 2.33
CA GLY A 94 -2.43 -8.78 2.12
C GLY A 94 -2.37 -9.20 0.66
N LEU A 95 -2.84 -8.34 -0.25
CA LEU A 95 -2.80 -8.58 -1.69
C LEU A 95 -1.37 -8.62 -2.23
N ALA A 96 -0.53 -7.65 -1.87
CA ALA A 96 0.85 -7.58 -2.34
C ALA A 96 1.68 -8.77 -1.85
N LEU A 97 1.57 -9.13 -0.57
CA LEU A 97 2.29 -10.26 0.02
C LEU A 97 1.82 -11.59 -0.57
N GLY A 98 0.50 -11.80 -0.68
CA GLY A 98 -0.06 -13.00 -1.28
C GLY A 98 0.35 -13.16 -2.74
N ALA A 99 0.31 -12.07 -3.53
CA ALA A 99 0.76 -12.07 -4.91
C ALA A 99 2.26 -12.37 -5.05
N ALA A 100 3.10 -11.80 -4.16
CA ALA A 100 4.53 -12.07 -4.15
C ALA A 100 4.83 -13.53 -3.86
N ILE A 101 4.23 -14.11 -2.81
CA ILE A 101 4.38 -15.52 -2.45
C ILE A 101 3.94 -16.41 -3.62
N ALA A 102 2.77 -16.15 -4.19
CA ALA A 102 2.27 -16.89 -5.35
C ALA A 102 3.25 -16.82 -6.53
N ALA A 103 3.80 -15.64 -6.82
CA ALA A 103 4.75 -15.46 -7.92
C ALA A 103 6.09 -16.18 -7.67
N PHE A 104 6.58 -16.25 -6.43
CA PHE A 104 7.84 -16.91 -6.09
C PHE A 104 7.74 -18.43 -6.02
N VAL A 105 6.61 -18.95 -5.55
CA VAL A 105 6.37 -20.40 -5.36
C VAL A 105 5.82 -21.07 -6.61
N ALA A 106 5.13 -20.33 -7.50
CA ALA A 106 4.53 -20.88 -8.71
C ALA A 106 5.55 -21.65 -9.59
N PRO A 107 5.29 -22.93 -9.92
CA PRO A 107 6.11 -23.70 -10.86
C PRO A 107 6.27 -23.01 -12.22
N LYS A 108 7.33 -23.31 -12.98
CA LYS A 108 7.61 -22.65 -14.27
C LYS A 108 6.45 -22.75 -15.28
N GLN A 109 5.65 -23.81 -15.22
CA GLN A 109 4.48 -24.04 -16.08
C GLN A 109 3.19 -23.36 -15.59
N ALA A 110 3.15 -22.84 -14.35
CA ALA A 110 1.95 -22.27 -13.73
C ALA A 110 1.65 -20.83 -14.20
N THR A 111 1.35 -20.67 -15.49
CA THR A 111 1.05 -19.37 -16.14
C THR A 111 -0.16 -18.68 -15.53
N ALA A 112 -1.23 -19.43 -15.23
CA ALA A 112 -2.46 -18.89 -14.65
C ALA A 112 -2.21 -18.24 -13.28
N VAL A 113 -1.46 -18.92 -12.40
CA VAL A 113 -1.13 -18.41 -11.05
C VAL A 113 -0.40 -17.07 -11.13
N ARG A 114 0.57 -16.94 -12.06
CA ARG A 114 1.29 -15.67 -12.25
C ARG A 114 0.40 -14.55 -12.78
N ARG A 115 -0.56 -14.85 -13.66
CA ARG A 115 -1.55 -13.86 -14.13
C ARG A 115 -2.49 -13.43 -13.02
N VAL A 116 -2.91 -14.35 -12.14
CA VAL A 116 -3.71 -14.01 -10.95
C VAL A 116 -2.89 -13.14 -9.99
N ALA A 117 -1.62 -13.48 -9.74
CA ALA A 117 -0.72 -12.64 -8.95
C ALA A 117 -0.56 -11.23 -9.56
N ALA A 118 -0.51 -11.12 -10.90
CA ALA A 118 -0.49 -9.83 -11.59
C ALA A 118 -1.75 -9.00 -11.28
N LEU A 119 -2.93 -9.63 -11.32
CA LEU A 119 -4.19 -8.97 -10.97
C LEU A 119 -4.21 -8.53 -9.51
N PHE A 120 -3.67 -9.33 -8.59
CA PHE A 120 -3.63 -8.98 -7.17
C PHE A 120 -2.69 -7.79 -6.92
N PHE A 121 -1.54 -7.72 -7.60
CA PHE A 121 -0.70 -6.51 -7.57
C PHE A 121 -1.42 -5.29 -8.17
N ALA A 122 -2.19 -5.45 -9.25
CA ALA A 122 -2.98 -4.36 -9.81
C ALA A 122 -4.07 -3.87 -8.84
N PHE A 123 -4.80 -4.78 -8.20
CA PHE A 123 -5.78 -4.43 -7.17
C PHE A 123 -5.12 -3.80 -5.94
N ALA A 124 -3.94 -4.28 -5.53
CA ALA A 124 -3.16 -3.66 -4.46
C ALA A 124 -2.75 -2.23 -4.84
N ALA A 125 -2.34 -1.97 -6.09
CA ALA A 125 -2.02 -0.62 -6.55
C ALA A 125 -3.24 0.31 -6.54
N LEU A 126 -4.40 -0.18 -6.98
CA LEU A 126 -5.66 0.59 -6.93
C LEU A 126 -6.09 0.88 -5.49
N ALA A 127 -6.02 -0.12 -4.61
CA ALA A 127 -6.31 0.05 -3.19
C ALA A 127 -5.34 1.05 -2.54
N ALA A 128 -4.03 0.99 -2.88
CA ALA A 128 -3.04 1.95 -2.40
C ALA A 128 -3.34 3.37 -2.90
N LEU A 129 -3.79 3.52 -4.14
CA LEU A 129 -4.23 4.81 -4.67
C LEU A 129 -5.44 5.34 -3.88
N CYS A 130 -6.41 4.49 -3.54
CA CYS A 130 -7.51 4.87 -2.66
C CYS A 130 -7.00 5.33 -1.27
N VAL A 131 -6.03 4.64 -0.68
CA VAL A 131 -5.41 5.05 0.60
C VAL A 131 -4.78 6.44 0.48
N VAL A 132 -4.03 6.69 -0.60
CA VAL A 132 -3.40 7.99 -0.87
C VAL A 132 -4.47 9.09 -1.01
N VAL A 133 -5.49 8.87 -1.83
CA VAL A 133 -6.57 9.85 -2.04
C VAL A 133 -7.29 10.15 -0.74
N LEU A 134 -7.68 9.13 0.03
CA LEU A 134 -8.31 9.31 1.34
C LEU A 134 -7.38 10.04 2.32
N GLY A 135 -6.10 9.70 2.33
CA GLY A 135 -5.08 10.37 3.15
C GLY A 135 -4.97 11.86 2.81
N THR A 136 -4.93 12.22 1.53
CA THR A 136 -4.90 13.62 1.08
C THR A 136 -6.16 14.38 1.47
N GLN A 137 -7.34 13.75 1.38
CA GLN A 137 -8.61 14.36 1.81
C GLN A 137 -8.69 14.54 3.33
N VAL A 138 -8.17 13.59 4.11
CA VAL A 138 -8.09 13.76 5.57
C VAL A 138 -7.13 14.90 5.93
N ALA A 139 -5.97 14.96 5.26
CA ALA A 139 -4.97 15.99 5.49
C ALA A 139 -5.46 17.41 5.11
N SER A 140 -6.38 17.55 4.16
CA SER A 140 -6.94 18.86 3.77
C SER A 140 -7.91 19.43 4.81
N VAL A 141 -8.59 18.56 5.57
CA VAL A 141 -9.42 18.98 6.71
C VAL A 141 -8.53 19.34 7.89
N ARG A 142 -7.53 18.49 8.17
CA ARG A 142 -6.58 18.72 9.25
C ARG A 142 -5.30 17.94 9.01
N SER A 143 -4.19 18.65 8.89
CA SER A 143 -2.87 18.09 9.13
C SER A 143 -2.48 18.32 10.59
N PHE A 144 -1.50 17.56 11.10
CA PHE A 144 -0.81 17.97 12.33
C PHE A 144 -0.19 19.36 12.22
#